data_AF-A0A9P8MFC9-F1
#
_entry.id   AF-A0A9P8MFC9-F1
#
_cell.length_a   1.000
_cell.length_b   1.000
_cell.length_c   1.000
_cell.angle_alpha   90.00
_cell.angle_beta   90.00
_cell.angle_gamma   90.00
#
_symmetry.space_group_name_H-M   'P 1'
#
loop_
_entity.id
_entity.type
_entity.pdbx_description
1 polymer ?
#
loop_
_entity_poly.entity_id
_entity_poly.type
_entity_poly.pdbx_seq_one_letter_code
_entity_poly.pdbx_strand_id
1 'polypeptide(L)'
;MAELSSNWKKLQARLNPGKQTQRPSLKRNAEDETSSTSKLPKFSAKVSPRPTQSLNTKVKRIANMGGVHSSGVGDESNTGQSPSIGLWATDRGVSSEALADAYGLGIKESSVTVASYNDRVNHGRSCNVDVGKYVGLDCEMVGVGQGGHESALARISLVDFHGRQIYDSYVKPRERVTDWRTAVSGVSQREMRFAREFEEVQREVYDIIEGRILVGHDIKHDLDALKLSHPPRDIRDTAKHHAFKKYGHGRKPSLRVLARELLATEIQEGPHSSTEDARVTMLIFRKYKPSFDTEHANRYQQRTPPTTTRKSKKHRRKQ
;
A
#
# COMPACT_ATOMS: atom_id res chain seq x y z
N MET A 1 29.30 29.46 22.09
CA MET A 1 28.28 28.68 22.83
C MET A 1 26.95 28.90 22.11
N ALA A 2 26.45 27.89 21.40
CA ALA A 2 25.23 28.01 20.60
C ALA A 2 24.01 27.72 21.48
N GLU A 3 23.10 28.69 21.61
CA GLU A 3 21.88 28.54 22.40
C GLU A 3 20.87 27.63 21.70
N LEU A 4 20.47 26.57 22.40
CA LEU A 4 19.49 25.58 21.94
C LEU A 4 18.09 26.21 21.78
N SER A 5 17.49 25.92 20.63
CA SER A 5 16.13 26.30 20.21
C SER A 5 15.09 26.18 21.33
N SER A 6 14.29 27.23 21.48
CA SER A 6 13.21 27.39 22.46
C SER A 6 12.14 26.28 22.43
N ASN A 7 12.10 25.49 21.36
CA ASN A 7 11.17 24.37 21.24
C ASN A 7 11.60 23.12 22.03
N TRP A 8 12.91 22.94 22.25
CA TRP A 8 13.46 21.82 23.01
C TRP A 8 13.16 21.94 24.51
N LYS A 9 13.24 23.16 25.07
CA LYS A 9 12.92 23.43 26.49
C LYS A 9 11.44 23.15 26.82
N LYS A 10 10.53 23.39 25.87
CA LYS A 10 9.09 23.10 26.03
C LYS A 10 8.79 21.60 26.07
N LEU A 11 9.63 20.78 25.44
CA LEU A 11 9.46 19.33 25.38
C LEU A 11 9.94 18.65 26.67
N GLN A 12 10.99 19.17 27.30
CA GLN A 12 11.45 18.71 28.62
C GLN A 12 10.42 18.96 29.73
N ALA A 13 9.69 20.09 29.68
CA ALA A 13 8.67 20.41 30.66
C ALA A 13 7.46 19.44 30.64
N ARG A 14 7.23 18.73 29.52
CA ARG A 14 6.15 17.74 29.39
C ARG A 14 6.56 16.33 29.81
N LEU A 15 7.85 16.06 29.94
CA LEU A 15 8.38 14.72 30.24
C LEU A 15 8.61 14.45 31.73
N ASN A 16 8.41 15.45 32.61
CA ASN A 16 8.58 15.30 34.05
C ASN A 16 7.27 15.49 34.85
N PRO A 17 6.33 14.52 34.88
CA PRO A 17 5.31 14.46 35.90
C PRO A 17 5.81 13.57 37.04
N GLY A 18 6.41 14.18 38.06
CA GLY A 18 6.89 13.46 39.24
C GLY A 18 6.72 14.27 40.52
N LYS A 19 5.53 14.19 41.15
CA LYS A 19 5.38 13.84 42.59
C LYS A 19 3.91 13.69 43.00
N GLN A 20 3.70 12.57 43.69
CA GLN A 20 2.48 11.94 44.22
C GLN A 20 1.55 12.80 45.07
N THR A 21 0.25 12.44 45.10
CA THR A 21 -0.54 12.40 46.34
C THR A 21 -1.56 11.24 46.29
N GLN A 22 -1.90 10.73 47.47
CA GLN A 22 -2.30 9.37 47.85
C GLN A 22 -3.74 8.91 47.50
N ARG A 23 -3.91 7.57 47.49
CA ARG A 23 -5.20 6.85 47.53
C ARG A 23 -5.89 6.96 48.90
N PRO A 24 -7.19 6.61 48.97
CA PRO A 24 -7.58 5.60 49.95
C PRO A 24 -8.44 4.46 49.36
N SER A 25 -8.32 3.31 50.01
CA SER A 25 -8.94 2.00 49.75
C SER A 25 -10.31 1.85 50.40
N LEU A 26 -11.22 1.06 49.80
CA LEU A 26 -12.33 0.42 50.53
C LEU A 26 -12.46 -1.07 50.17
N LYS A 27 -12.83 -1.83 51.21
CA LYS A 27 -12.79 -3.29 51.37
C LYS A 27 -14.06 -3.97 50.81
N ARG A 28 -13.84 -5.21 50.36
CA ARG A 28 -14.66 -6.46 50.35
C ARG A 28 -16.13 -6.40 50.80
N ASN A 29 -16.97 -7.16 50.09
CA ASN A 29 -17.76 -8.28 50.64
C ASN A 29 -18.19 -9.25 49.51
N ALA A 30 -18.27 -10.53 49.86
CA ALA A 30 -18.64 -11.69 49.03
C ALA A 30 -19.57 -12.58 49.85
N GLU A 31 -20.66 -13.09 49.26
CA GLU A 31 -21.45 -14.32 49.57
C GLU A 31 -22.22 -14.70 48.26
N ASP A 32 -22.07 -15.90 47.67
CA ASP A 32 -22.77 -17.21 47.84
C ASP A 32 -24.31 -17.13 47.66
N GLU A 33 -25.09 -17.97 46.96
CA GLU A 33 -25.07 -19.29 46.28
C GLU A 33 -26.36 -19.27 45.38
N THR A 34 -26.58 -19.99 44.27
CA THR A 34 -26.97 -21.41 44.20
C THR A 34 -27.18 -21.87 42.73
N SER A 35 -26.61 -23.05 42.41
CA SER A 35 -27.10 -24.20 41.59
C SER A 35 -27.93 -24.04 40.29
N SER A 36 -27.46 -24.67 39.19
CA SER A 36 -28.11 -25.87 38.57
C SER A 36 -27.30 -26.49 37.40
N THR A 37 -26.98 -27.78 37.55
CA THR A 37 -26.70 -28.91 36.60
C THR A 37 -26.84 -28.68 35.08
N SER A 38 -26.02 -29.24 34.16
CA SER A 38 -25.83 -30.69 33.92
C SER A 38 -24.75 -31.07 32.87
N LYS A 39 -23.98 -32.14 33.18
CA LYS A 39 -23.50 -33.30 32.36
C LYS A 39 -22.46 -33.15 31.22
N LEU A 40 -21.34 -33.88 31.42
CA LEU A 40 -20.27 -34.32 30.52
C LEU A 40 -20.74 -35.40 29.49
N PRO A 41 -19.92 -35.75 28.46
CA PRO A 41 -18.98 -36.87 28.64
C PRO A 41 -17.56 -36.66 28.06
N LYS A 42 -16.62 -37.41 28.65
CA LYS A 42 -15.22 -37.66 28.26
C LYS A 42 -15.15 -38.68 27.10
N PHE A 43 -14.11 -38.61 26.27
CA PHE A 43 -13.62 -39.78 25.53
C PHE A 43 -12.09 -39.95 25.62
N SER A 44 -11.72 -41.22 25.82
CA SER A 44 -10.40 -41.78 26.13
C SER A 44 -9.62 -42.15 24.88
N ALA A 45 -8.30 -42.00 24.95
CA ALA A 45 -7.31 -42.54 24.02
C ALA A 45 -7.21 -44.08 24.09
N LYS A 46 -6.91 -44.73 22.95
CA LYS A 46 -6.24 -46.04 22.82
C LYS A 46 -5.53 -46.14 21.45
N VAL A 47 -4.42 -46.88 21.42
CA VAL A 47 -3.36 -46.94 20.40
C VAL A 47 -3.27 -48.35 19.76
N SER A 48 -2.79 -48.40 18.50
CA SER A 48 -2.02 -49.48 17.79
C SER A 48 -2.78 -50.41 16.81
N PRO A 49 -2.12 -51.10 15.83
CA PRO A 49 -1.04 -50.69 14.89
C PRO A 49 -1.12 -51.27 13.42
N ARG A 50 -0.38 -50.66 12.45
CA ARG A 50 0.30 -51.15 11.18
C ARG A 50 -0.47 -51.98 10.10
N PRO A 51 -0.04 -52.04 8.80
CA PRO A 51 1.34 -52.29 8.31
C PRO A 51 1.86 -51.43 7.12
N THR A 52 3.10 -51.74 6.80
CA THR A 52 4.11 -51.16 5.89
C THR A 52 3.85 -51.32 4.39
N GLN A 53 4.34 -50.36 3.58
CA GLN A 53 5.01 -50.66 2.30
C GLN A 53 6.25 -49.78 2.10
N SER A 54 7.30 -50.43 1.62
CA SER A 54 8.67 -49.96 1.40
C SER A 54 8.88 -49.39 0.01
N LEU A 55 9.70 -48.35 -0.16
CA LEU A 55 10.56 -48.22 -1.33
C LEU A 55 11.92 -47.61 -0.94
N ASN A 56 12.96 -48.38 -1.24
CA ASN A 56 14.38 -48.04 -1.17
C ASN A 56 14.77 -47.09 -2.31
N THR A 57 15.53 -46.04 -2.03
CA THR A 57 16.58 -45.57 -2.95
C THR A 57 17.81 -45.10 -2.18
N LYS A 58 18.96 -45.65 -2.58
CA LYS A 58 20.31 -45.42 -2.06
C LYS A 58 20.78 -44.01 -2.38
N VAL A 59 21.36 -43.31 -1.41
CA VAL A 59 22.26 -42.17 -1.67
C VAL A 59 23.67 -42.53 -1.22
N LYS A 60 24.60 -42.51 -2.17
CA LYS A 60 26.04 -42.78 -2.00
C LYS A 60 26.70 -41.66 -1.17
N ARG A 61 27.55 -42.07 -0.23
CA ARG A 61 28.56 -41.22 0.41
C ARG A 61 29.65 -40.86 -0.60
N ILE A 62 30.04 -39.58 -0.65
CA ILE A 62 31.34 -39.15 -1.18
C ILE A 62 32.04 -38.34 -0.08
N ALA A 63 33.33 -38.61 0.06
CA ALA A 63 34.18 -38.23 1.16
C ALA A 63 34.73 -36.79 1.08
N ASN A 64 34.88 -36.25 2.28
CA ASN A 64 35.86 -35.30 2.81
C ASN A 64 37.06 -34.89 1.93
N MET A 65 37.35 -33.58 1.84
CA MET A 65 38.70 -33.00 1.77
C MET A 65 38.71 -31.54 2.25
N GLY A 66 39.64 -31.19 3.16
CA GLY A 66 40.17 -29.83 3.30
C GLY A 66 39.75 -29.08 4.57
N GLY A 67 40.40 -29.38 5.68
CA GLY A 67 40.33 -28.58 6.89
C GLY A 67 41.14 -27.29 6.81
N VAL A 68 40.62 -26.24 7.43
CA VAL A 68 41.43 -25.18 8.03
C VAL A 68 40.79 -24.83 9.36
N HIS A 69 41.49 -25.17 10.43
CA HIS A 69 41.12 -24.83 11.80
C HIS A 69 41.43 -23.35 12.03
N SER A 70 40.50 -22.60 12.60
CA SER A 70 40.84 -21.47 13.47
C SER A 70 40.11 -21.64 14.80
N SER A 71 40.91 -21.54 15.83
CA SER A 71 40.67 -21.86 17.23
C SER A 71 39.57 -21.01 17.87
N GLY A 72 38.80 -21.65 18.74
CA GLY A 72 37.83 -21.00 19.61
C GLY A 72 38.47 -20.04 20.61
N VAL A 73 37.79 -18.95 20.84
CA VAL A 73 37.81 -18.19 22.09
C VAL A 73 36.43 -18.37 22.69
N GLY A 74 36.38 -19.01 23.85
CA GLY A 74 35.18 -19.11 24.65
C GLY A 74 34.92 -17.78 25.34
N ASP A 75 33.67 -17.34 25.30
CA ASP A 75 33.09 -16.58 26.40
C ASP A 75 31.66 -17.09 26.61
N GLU A 76 31.35 -17.34 27.86
CA GLU A 76 30.13 -18.02 28.30
C GLU A 76 28.89 -17.13 28.19
N SER A 77 27.77 -17.82 28.17
CA SER A 77 26.38 -17.37 28.09
C SER A 77 26.04 -16.04 28.77
N ASN A 78 25.48 -15.12 27.98
CA ASN A 78 24.33 -14.35 28.42
C ASN A 78 23.13 -14.73 27.55
N THR A 79 22.25 -15.58 28.10
CA THR A 79 20.97 -15.95 27.49
C THR A 79 20.03 -14.74 27.51
N GLY A 80 20.28 -13.78 26.62
CA GLY A 80 19.21 -13.01 26.02
C GLY A 80 18.77 -13.78 24.80
N GLN A 81 17.58 -14.38 24.83
CA GLN A 81 16.86 -14.68 23.59
C GLN A 81 16.63 -13.32 22.93
N SER A 82 17.57 -12.86 22.12
CA SER A 82 17.33 -11.71 21.24
C SER A 82 16.20 -12.14 20.32
N PRO A 83 15.01 -11.54 20.42
CA PRO A 83 13.93 -11.89 19.51
C PRO A 83 14.48 -11.69 18.11
N SER A 84 14.31 -12.70 17.25
CA SER A 84 14.69 -12.53 15.85
C SER A 84 14.01 -11.26 15.34
N ILE A 85 14.73 -10.45 14.56
CA ILE A 85 14.25 -9.13 14.12
C ILE A 85 12.86 -9.22 13.46
N GLY A 86 12.57 -10.35 12.83
CA GLY A 86 11.25 -10.69 12.29
C GLY A 86 10.17 -10.84 13.37
N LEU A 87 10.46 -11.50 14.49
CA LEU A 87 9.51 -11.68 15.60
C LEU A 87 9.22 -10.34 16.31
N TRP A 88 10.24 -9.49 16.46
CA TRP A 88 10.08 -8.13 17.03
C TRP A 88 9.27 -7.21 16.12
N ALA A 89 9.45 -7.33 14.80
CA ALA A 89 8.69 -6.56 13.83
C ALA A 89 7.21 -6.97 13.80
N THR A 90 6.93 -8.28 13.80
CA THR A 90 5.55 -8.79 13.83
C THR A 90 4.79 -8.35 15.08
N ASP A 91 5.44 -8.33 16.25
CA ASP A 91 4.85 -7.90 17.52
C ASP A 91 4.50 -6.39 17.52
N ARG A 92 5.20 -5.61 16.69
CA ARG A 92 4.93 -4.17 16.48
C ARG A 92 4.07 -3.89 15.25
N GLY A 93 3.46 -4.92 14.66
CA GLY A 93 2.64 -4.78 13.45
C GLY A 93 3.43 -4.38 12.20
N VAL A 94 4.75 -4.46 12.23
CA VAL A 94 5.62 -4.25 11.07
C VAL A 94 5.76 -5.59 10.36
N SER A 95 5.20 -5.70 9.16
CA SER A 95 5.27 -6.97 8.42
C SER A 95 6.70 -7.24 7.94
N SER A 96 7.01 -8.52 7.74
CA SER A 96 8.29 -8.99 7.19
C SER A 96 8.64 -8.31 5.87
N GLU A 97 7.63 -7.98 5.07
CA GLU A 97 7.78 -7.32 3.78
C GLU A 97 8.19 -5.86 3.93
N ALA A 98 7.57 -5.12 4.86
CA ALA A 98 7.95 -3.74 5.17
C ALA A 98 9.40 -3.65 5.70
N LEU A 99 9.82 -4.67 6.44
CA LEU A 99 11.20 -4.83 6.90
C LEU A 99 12.16 -5.10 5.74
N ALA A 100 11.86 -6.07 4.88
CA ALA A 100 12.67 -6.41 3.73
C ALA A 100 12.82 -5.24 2.74
N ASP A 101 11.76 -4.45 2.56
CA ASP A 101 11.78 -3.20 1.80
C ASP A 101 12.67 -2.13 2.47
N ALA A 102 12.56 -1.94 3.79
CA ALA A 102 13.37 -0.98 4.53
C ALA A 102 14.87 -1.28 4.43
N TYR A 103 15.25 -2.56 4.40
CA TYR A 103 16.63 -3.02 4.27
C TYR A 103 17.05 -3.27 2.82
N GLY A 104 16.18 -3.00 1.83
CA GLY A 104 16.51 -3.14 0.41
C GLY A 104 16.89 -4.57 0.01
N LEU A 105 16.39 -5.59 0.72
CA LEU A 105 16.73 -7.01 0.53
C LEU A 105 16.16 -7.62 -0.77
N GLY A 106 15.70 -6.78 -1.71
CA GLY A 106 15.42 -7.17 -3.09
C GLY A 106 14.07 -7.84 -3.27
N ILE A 107 12.98 -7.09 -3.13
CA ILE A 107 11.65 -7.54 -3.54
C ILE A 107 11.37 -7.06 -4.96
N LYS A 108 12.01 -7.65 -5.98
CA LYS A 108 11.76 -7.27 -7.38
C LYS A 108 10.51 -7.93 -7.96
N GLU A 109 10.12 -9.11 -7.48
CA GLU A 109 8.95 -9.85 -8.02
C GLU A 109 7.96 -10.30 -6.93
N SER A 110 8.41 -10.42 -5.68
CA SER A 110 7.60 -11.05 -4.62
C SER A 110 6.53 -10.14 -4.03
N SER A 111 6.65 -8.80 -4.09
CA SER A 111 5.67 -7.91 -3.44
C SER A 111 4.36 -7.86 -4.20
N VAL A 112 4.42 -7.83 -5.54
CA VAL A 112 3.23 -7.81 -6.40
C VAL A 112 2.52 -9.16 -6.33
N THR A 113 3.28 -10.25 -6.34
CA THR A 113 2.75 -11.62 -6.28
C THR A 113 2.22 -12.00 -4.89
N VAL A 114 2.90 -11.63 -3.80
CA VAL A 114 2.42 -11.87 -2.42
C VAL A 114 1.19 -11.02 -2.09
N ALA A 115 1.15 -9.76 -2.54
CA ALA A 115 -0.06 -8.95 -2.38
C ALA A 115 -1.26 -9.53 -3.15
N SER A 116 -1.02 -10.17 -4.30
CA SER A 116 -2.06 -10.82 -5.10
C SER A 116 -2.77 -11.97 -4.38
N TYR A 117 -2.07 -12.72 -3.51
CA TYR A 117 -2.65 -13.89 -2.84
C TYR A 117 -3.80 -13.54 -1.88
N ASN A 118 -3.83 -12.31 -1.35
CA ASN A 118 -4.84 -11.85 -0.41
C ASN A 118 -5.96 -11.03 -1.08
N ASP A 119 -5.97 -10.92 -2.40
CA ASP A 119 -6.95 -10.13 -3.11
C ASP A 119 -8.33 -10.76 -3.09
N ARG A 120 -9.33 -9.92 -2.88
CA ARG A 120 -10.73 -10.33 -2.88
C ARG A 120 -11.45 -9.56 -3.96
N VAL A 121 -11.68 -10.24 -5.08
CA VAL A 121 -12.36 -9.65 -6.22
C VAL A 121 -13.78 -9.22 -5.81
N ASN A 122 -14.14 -7.99 -6.16
CA ASN A 122 -15.44 -7.36 -5.91
C ASN A 122 -15.85 -7.26 -4.44
N HIS A 123 -14.91 -7.34 -3.50
CA HIS A 123 -15.23 -7.30 -2.06
C HIS A 123 -15.59 -5.89 -1.56
N GLY A 124 -15.36 -4.85 -2.35
CA GLY A 124 -15.51 -3.47 -1.91
C GLY A 124 -14.34 -3.09 -1.01
N ARG A 125 -14.62 -2.42 0.12
CA ARG A 125 -13.58 -1.95 1.04
C ARG A 125 -12.97 -3.08 1.88
N SER A 126 -11.65 -3.14 1.92
CA SER A 126 -10.88 -4.04 2.79
C SER A 126 -10.96 -3.57 4.25
N CYS A 127 -11.27 -4.48 5.18
CA CYS A 127 -11.44 -4.15 6.60
C CYS A 127 -10.13 -4.02 7.40
N ASN A 128 -9.03 -4.61 6.92
CA ASN A 128 -7.78 -4.76 7.67
C ASN A 128 -6.60 -3.97 7.07
N VAL A 129 -6.89 -2.89 6.34
CA VAL A 129 -5.85 -2.13 5.62
C VAL A 129 -5.89 -0.66 6.02
N ASP A 130 -4.80 -0.20 6.63
CA ASP A 130 -4.55 1.23 6.82
C ASP A 130 -4.20 1.86 5.47
N VAL A 131 -5.11 2.71 4.95
CA VAL A 131 -5.00 3.36 3.64
C VAL A 131 -3.71 4.19 3.50
N GLY A 132 -3.26 4.81 4.59
CA GLY A 132 -2.10 5.70 4.59
C GLY A 132 -2.32 6.99 3.79
N LYS A 133 -1.20 7.63 3.42
CA LYS A 133 -1.16 8.94 2.73
C LYS A 133 -1.30 8.84 1.20
N TYR A 134 -0.82 7.74 0.62
CA TYR A 134 -0.74 7.54 -0.82
C TYR A 134 -1.70 6.43 -1.22
N VAL A 135 -2.50 6.68 -2.25
CA VAL A 135 -3.47 5.72 -2.79
C VAL A 135 -3.20 5.56 -4.28
N GLY A 136 -2.96 4.33 -4.71
CA GLY A 136 -2.90 3.95 -6.12
C GLY A 136 -4.30 3.69 -6.64
N LEU A 137 -4.62 4.19 -7.83
CA LEU A 137 -5.94 4.04 -8.46
C LEU A 137 -5.78 3.61 -9.92
N ASP A 138 -6.60 2.66 -10.33
CA ASP A 138 -6.78 2.27 -11.73
C ASP A 138 -8.22 1.79 -11.98
N CYS A 139 -8.75 2.09 -13.16
CA CYS A 139 -10.10 1.74 -13.58
C CYS A 139 -10.11 0.96 -14.90
N GLU A 140 -11.02 -0.01 -14.99
CA GLU A 140 -11.41 -0.61 -16.26
C GLU A 140 -12.70 0.01 -16.77
N MET A 141 -12.75 0.24 -18.08
CA MET A 141 -13.87 0.88 -18.75
C MET A 141 -14.48 -0.01 -19.83
N VAL A 142 -15.80 0.09 -19.98
CA VAL A 142 -16.59 -0.51 -21.06
C VAL A 142 -17.13 0.59 -21.98
N GLY A 143 -17.49 0.21 -23.20
CA GLY A 143 -18.14 1.07 -24.20
C GLY A 143 -19.65 1.21 -23.95
N VAL A 144 -20.12 2.45 -23.86
CA VAL A 144 -21.53 2.83 -23.82
C VAL A 144 -21.87 3.78 -24.97
N GLY A 145 -23.16 4.09 -25.12
CA GLY A 145 -23.65 4.95 -26.21
C GLY A 145 -23.66 4.27 -27.57
N GLN A 146 -24.04 5.04 -28.60
CA GLN A 146 -24.14 4.56 -29.97
C GLN A 146 -22.75 4.20 -30.50
N GLY A 147 -22.53 2.92 -30.83
CA GLY A 147 -21.23 2.42 -31.30
C GLY A 147 -20.19 2.16 -30.19
N GLY A 148 -20.52 2.33 -28.91
CA GLY A 148 -19.61 1.98 -27.81
C GLY A 148 -18.38 2.86 -27.69
N HIS A 149 -18.43 4.09 -28.23
CA HIS A 149 -17.30 5.02 -28.22
C HIS A 149 -17.10 5.68 -26.86
N GLU A 150 -18.17 5.92 -26.11
CA GLU A 150 -18.10 6.53 -24.79
C GLU A 150 -17.61 5.50 -23.76
N SER A 151 -16.69 5.91 -22.89
CA SER A 151 -16.12 5.01 -21.89
C SER A 151 -16.84 5.21 -20.55
N ALA A 152 -17.38 4.13 -20.00
CA ALA A 152 -18.02 4.10 -18.68
C ALA A 152 -17.27 3.17 -17.74
N LEU A 153 -17.23 3.53 -16.45
CA LEU A 153 -16.58 2.76 -15.41
C LEU A 153 -17.24 1.37 -15.25
N ALA A 154 -16.42 0.32 -15.23
CA ALA A 154 -16.89 -1.06 -15.09
C ALA A 154 -16.18 -1.83 -13.96
N ARG A 155 -14.94 -1.47 -13.64
CA ARG A 155 -14.21 -1.97 -12.47
C ARG A 155 -13.29 -0.90 -11.95
N ILE A 156 -13.08 -0.85 -10.64
CA ILE A 156 -12.10 0.02 -10.00
C ILE A 156 -11.31 -0.76 -8.96
N SER A 157 -10.01 -0.49 -8.89
CA SER A 157 -9.12 -0.97 -7.84
C SER A 157 -8.38 0.20 -7.17
N LEU A 158 -8.30 0.16 -5.84
CA LEU A 158 -7.47 1.04 -5.03
C LEU A 158 -6.46 0.23 -4.22
N VAL A 159 -5.21 0.70 -4.18
CA VAL A 159 -4.12 0.05 -3.44
C VAL A 159 -3.38 1.04 -2.54
N ASP A 160 -2.85 0.56 -1.43
CA ASP A 160 -2.07 1.39 -0.51
C ASP A 160 -0.64 1.63 -1.04
N PHE A 161 0.16 2.37 -0.26
CA PHE A 161 1.57 2.61 -0.59
C PHE A 161 2.41 1.34 -0.74
N HIS A 162 2.01 0.21 -0.16
CA HIS A 162 2.73 -1.06 -0.25
C HIS A 162 2.15 -1.99 -1.33
N GLY A 163 1.09 -1.59 -2.03
CA GLY A 163 0.40 -2.39 -3.03
C GLY A 163 -0.64 -3.37 -2.47
N ARG A 164 -1.04 -3.22 -1.20
CA ARG A 164 -2.15 -3.99 -0.61
C ARG A 164 -3.48 -3.43 -1.09
N GLN A 165 -4.43 -4.31 -1.44
CA GLN A 165 -5.75 -3.91 -1.92
C GLN A 165 -6.56 -3.22 -0.82
N ILE A 166 -6.90 -1.94 -1.04
CA ILE A 166 -7.79 -1.15 -0.19
C ILE A 166 -9.25 -1.35 -0.62
N TYR A 167 -9.48 -1.37 -1.93
CA TYR A 167 -10.80 -1.42 -2.52
C TYR A 167 -10.75 -2.14 -3.87
N ASP A 168 -11.71 -3.02 -4.16
CA ASP A 168 -11.94 -3.56 -5.50
C ASP A 168 -13.43 -3.82 -5.70
N SER A 169 -14.00 -3.28 -6.78
CA SER A 169 -15.41 -3.44 -7.10
C SER A 169 -15.65 -3.43 -8.61
N TYR A 170 -16.54 -4.31 -9.07
CA TYR A 170 -17.25 -4.10 -10.33
C TYR A 170 -18.31 -3.03 -10.14
N VAL A 171 -18.52 -2.23 -11.16
CA VAL A 171 -19.41 -1.07 -11.14
C VAL A 171 -20.39 -1.18 -12.28
N LYS A 172 -21.68 -1.00 -11.98
CA LYS A 172 -22.73 -1.01 -12.97
C LYS A 172 -22.77 0.35 -13.69
N PRO A 173 -22.51 0.40 -15.01
CA PRO A 173 -22.63 1.63 -15.76
C PRO A 173 -24.08 2.13 -15.75
N ARG A 174 -24.27 3.45 -15.68
CA ARG A 174 -25.59 4.08 -15.75
C ARG A 174 -26.28 3.84 -17.09
N GLU A 175 -25.49 3.77 -18.14
CA GLU A 175 -25.95 3.56 -19.50
C GLU A 175 -25.81 2.10 -19.93
N ARG A 176 -26.59 1.71 -20.93
CA ARG A 176 -26.51 0.35 -21.48
C ARG A 176 -25.15 0.14 -22.14
N VAL A 177 -24.44 -0.89 -21.67
CA VAL A 177 -23.19 -1.35 -22.29
C VAL A 177 -23.47 -1.86 -23.70
N THR A 178 -22.76 -1.29 -24.68
CA THR A 178 -22.82 -1.68 -26.09
C THR A 178 -21.58 -2.45 -26.53
N ASP A 179 -20.43 -2.20 -25.89
CA ASP A 179 -19.19 -2.93 -26.10
C ASP A 179 -18.49 -3.20 -24.77
N TRP A 180 -18.26 -4.48 -24.43
CA TRP A 180 -17.59 -4.85 -23.19
C TRP A 180 -16.08 -4.63 -23.21
N ARG A 181 -15.48 -4.54 -24.40
CA ARG A 181 -14.03 -4.43 -24.57
C ARG A 181 -13.25 -5.52 -23.80
N THR A 182 -13.85 -6.70 -23.60
CA THR A 182 -13.36 -7.74 -22.67
C THR A 182 -11.92 -8.18 -22.94
N ALA A 183 -11.49 -8.16 -24.21
CA ALA A 183 -10.10 -8.46 -24.58
C ALA A 183 -9.08 -7.47 -23.97
N VAL A 184 -9.53 -6.25 -23.64
CA VAL A 184 -8.73 -5.20 -23.01
C VAL A 184 -9.11 -5.09 -21.53
N SER A 185 -10.38 -4.86 -21.19
CA SER A 185 -10.84 -4.54 -19.84
C SER A 185 -10.88 -5.73 -18.86
N GLY A 186 -10.89 -6.96 -19.38
CA GLY A 186 -11.13 -8.16 -18.57
C GLY A 186 -12.54 -8.24 -17.94
N VAL A 187 -13.44 -7.30 -18.25
CA VAL A 187 -14.81 -7.29 -17.75
C VAL A 187 -15.74 -7.97 -18.74
N SER A 188 -16.60 -8.86 -18.25
CA SER A 188 -17.68 -9.48 -19.03
C SER A 188 -19.05 -9.25 -18.38
N GLN A 189 -20.09 -9.64 -19.11
CA GLN A 189 -21.46 -9.57 -18.63
C GLN A 189 -21.71 -10.44 -17.37
N ARG A 190 -20.87 -11.46 -17.13
CA ARG A 190 -21.01 -12.36 -15.97
C ARG A 190 -20.66 -11.63 -14.68
N GLU A 191 -19.56 -10.88 -14.67
CA GLU A 191 -19.12 -10.11 -13.50
C GLU A 191 -20.11 -8.98 -13.20
N MET A 192 -20.72 -8.39 -14.25
CA MET A 192 -21.69 -7.31 -14.10
C MET A 192 -22.95 -7.71 -13.31
N ARG A 193 -23.27 -9.02 -13.23
CA ARG A 193 -24.39 -9.51 -12.41
C ARG A 193 -24.23 -9.19 -10.93
N PHE A 194 -22.99 -9.10 -10.46
CA PHE A 194 -22.65 -8.84 -9.06
C PHE A 194 -22.07 -7.44 -8.85
N ALA A 195 -22.14 -6.57 -9.86
CA ALA A 195 -21.63 -5.22 -9.77
C ALA A 195 -22.47 -4.36 -8.81
N ARG A 196 -21.79 -3.46 -8.10
CA ARG A 196 -22.43 -2.44 -7.27
C ARG A 196 -22.95 -1.29 -8.13
N GLU A 197 -23.91 -0.55 -7.60
CA GLU A 197 -24.41 0.65 -8.28
C GLU A 197 -23.34 1.76 -8.29
N PHE A 198 -23.32 2.55 -9.36
CA PHE A 198 -22.29 3.56 -9.58
C PHE A 198 -22.19 4.57 -8.44
N GLU A 199 -23.33 5.01 -7.89
CA GLU A 199 -23.41 6.00 -6.81
C GLU A 199 -22.88 5.47 -5.47
N GLU A 200 -22.98 4.17 -5.23
CA GLU A 200 -22.39 3.53 -4.05
C GLU A 200 -20.87 3.56 -4.16
N VAL A 201 -20.35 3.04 -5.27
CA VAL A 201 -18.90 2.97 -5.50
C VAL A 201 -18.26 4.35 -5.56
N GLN A 202 -18.91 5.32 -6.22
CA GLN A 202 -18.41 6.68 -6.31
C GLN A 202 -18.24 7.32 -4.93
N ARG A 203 -19.21 7.14 -4.03
CA ARG A 203 -19.14 7.67 -2.65
C ARG A 203 -18.03 7.00 -1.85
N GLU A 204 -17.96 5.67 -1.89
CA GLU A 204 -16.93 4.94 -1.13
C GLU A 204 -15.52 5.27 -1.62
N VAL A 205 -15.32 5.40 -2.93
CA VAL A 205 -14.04 5.80 -3.53
C VAL A 205 -13.69 7.23 -3.13
N TYR A 206 -14.65 8.16 -3.18
CA TYR A 206 -14.45 9.54 -2.76
C TYR A 206 -13.95 9.62 -1.31
N ASP A 207 -14.61 8.93 -0.38
CA ASP A 207 -14.24 8.92 1.04
C ASP A 207 -12.82 8.34 1.27
N ILE A 208 -12.40 7.39 0.43
CA ILE A 208 -11.06 6.81 0.48
C ILE A 208 -10.02 7.80 -0.05
N ILE A 209 -10.27 8.49 -1.17
CA ILE A 209 -9.25 9.35 -1.81
C ILE A 209 -9.21 10.78 -1.23
N GLU A 210 -10.25 11.21 -0.53
CA GLU A 210 -10.32 12.56 0.03
C GLU A 210 -9.15 12.85 0.98
N GLY A 211 -8.49 13.99 0.79
CA GLY A 211 -7.36 14.43 1.60
C GLY A 211 -6.06 13.61 1.45
N ARG A 212 -5.99 12.71 0.46
CA ARG A 212 -4.83 11.84 0.20
C ARG A 212 -4.16 12.16 -1.12
N ILE A 213 -2.94 11.65 -1.30
CA ILE A 213 -2.21 11.79 -2.56
C ILE A 213 -2.60 10.63 -3.48
N LEU A 214 -3.21 10.96 -4.61
CA LEU A 214 -3.62 10.01 -5.63
C LEU A 214 -2.47 9.73 -6.59
N VAL A 215 -2.13 8.45 -6.76
CA VAL A 215 -1.11 7.95 -7.67
C VAL A 215 -1.79 7.16 -8.79
N GLY A 216 -1.47 7.48 -10.04
CA GLY A 216 -2.15 6.87 -11.20
C GLY A 216 -1.30 6.89 -12.46
N HIS A 217 -1.78 6.22 -13.50
CA HIS A 217 -1.19 6.27 -14.83
C HIS A 217 -2.18 6.88 -15.81
N ASP A 218 -1.96 8.13 -16.20
CA ASP A 218 -2.90 8.90 -17.02
C ASP A 218 -4.31 9.04 -16.39
N ILE A 219 -4.28 9.26 -15.07
CA ILE A 219 -5.40 9.31 -14.10
C ILE A 219 -6.60 10.20 -14.50
N LYS A 220 -6.42 11.06 -15.50
CA LYS A 220 -7.50 11.89 -16.03
C LYS A 220 -8.65 11.01 -16.55
N HIS A 221 -8.33 9.93 -17.24
CA HIS A 221 -9.35 9.05 -17.82
C HIS A 221 -10.17 8.35 -16.72
N ASP A 222 -9.50 7.90 -15.65
CA ASP A 222 -10.15 7.29 -14.49
C ASP A 222 -11.06 8.27 -13.74
N LEU A 223 -10.57 9.48 -13.46
CA LEU A 223 -11.35 10.52 -12.78
C LEU A 223 -12.56 10.97 -13.62
N ASP A 224 -12.40 11.08 -14.94
CA ASP A 224 -13.49 11.40 -15.87
C ASP A 224 -14.53 10.25 -15.93
N ALA A 225 -14.12 8.99 -15.77
CA ALA A 225 -15.02 7.83 -15.68
C ALA A 225 -15.76 7.78 -14.32
N LEU A 226 -15.07 8.09 -13.23
CA LEU A 226 -15.62 8.21 -11.87
C LEU A 226 -16.51 9.44 -11.67
N LYS A 227 -16.47 10.41 -12.59
CA LYS A 227 -17.11 11.74 -12.43
C LYS A 227 -16.66 12.44 -11.13
N LEU A 228 -15.39 12.26 -10.76
CA LEU A 228 -14.78 12.87 -9.58
C LEU A 228 -13.67 13.84 -10.01
N SER A 229 -13.38 14.81 -9.15
CA SER A 229 -12.23 15.70 -9.31
C SER A 229 -11.32 15.58 -8.10
N HIS A 230 -10.01 15.72 -8.33
CA HIS A 230 -9.01 15.68 -7.27
C HIS A 230 -8.05 16.86 -7.43
N PRO A 231 -7.59 17.49 -6.32
CA PRO A 231 -6.69 18.63 -6.41
C PRO A 231 -5.43 18.29 -7.22
N PRO A 232 -5.04 19.09 -8.23
CA PRO A 232 -3.85 18.81 -9.03
C PRO A 232 -2.55 18.72 -8.21
N ARG A 233 -2.53 19.35 -7.03
CA ARG A 233 -1.44 19.29 -6.04
C ARG A 233 -1.31 17.91 -5.39
N ASP A 234 -2.39 17.17 -5.32
CA ASP A 234 -2.40 15.87 -4.65
C ASP A 234 -2.37 14.71 -5.66
N ILE A 235 -2.16 15.00 -6.95
CA ILE A 235 -2.00 13.98 -8.00
C ILE A 235 -0.51 13.70 -8.27
N ARG A 236 -0.15 12.41 -8.40
CA ARG A 236 1.12 11.91 -8.91
C ARG A 236 0.85 10.98 -10.09
N ASP A 237 0.90 11.56 -11.29
CA ASP A 237 0.63 10.86 -12.54
C ASP A 237 1.93 10.35 -13.17
N THR A 238 2.08 9.03 -13.24
CA THR A 238 3.27 8.38 -13.80
C THR A 238 3.41 8.61 -15.30
N ALA A 239 2.31 8.71 -16.06
CA ALA A 239 2.35 8.94 -17.51
C ALA A 239 2.87 10.35 -17.85
N LYS A 240 2.75 11.30 -16.93
CA LYS A 240 3.15 12.71 -17.12
C LYS A 240 4.53 13.04 -16.58
N HIS A 241 5.21 12.11 -15.90
CA HIS A 241 6.51 12.38 -15.30
C HIS A 241 7.57 12.70 -16.36
N HIS A 242 8.33 13.79 -16.17
CA HIS A 242 9.26 14.27 -17.20
C HIS A 242 10.35 13.24 -17.53
N ALA A 243 10.89 12.56 -16.52
CA ALA A 243 11.94 11.55 -16.70
C ALA A 243 11.49 10.33 -17.52
N PHE A 244 10.17 10.10 -17.63
CA PHE A 244 9.61 8.94 -18.30
C PHE A 244 9.28 9.19 -19.78
N LYS A 245 9.21 10.45 -20.23
CA LYS A 245 8.96 10.80 -21.64
C LYS A 245 9.96 10.17 -22.63
N LYS A 246 11.18 9.87 -22.16
CA LYS A 246 12.22 9.19 -22.96
C LYS A 246 11.79 7.79 -23.41
N TYR A 247 10.97 7.10 -22.62
CA TYR A 247 10.48 5.75 -22.95
C TYR A 247 9.31 5.78 -23.95
N GLY A 248 8.65 6.93 -24.12
CA GLY A 248 7.54 7.12 -25.06
C GLY A 248 7.96 7.85 -26.34
N HIS A 249 9.25 8.00 -26.62
CA HIS A 249 9.79 8.76 -27.76
C HIS A 249 9.18 10.18 -27.86
N GLY A 250 9.04 10.87 -26.72
CA GLY A 250 8.44 12.21 -26.64
C GLY A 250 6.94 12.23 -26.37
N ARG A 251 6.22 11.11 -26.54
CA ARG A 251 4.83 10.94 -26.12
C ARG A 251 4.74 10.39 -24.69
N LYS A 252 3.52 10.36 -24.13
CA LYS A 252 3.26 9.66 -22.86
C LYS A 252 3.54 8.16 -23.08
N PRO A 253 4.47 7.54 -22.33
CA PRO A 253 4.72 6.10 -22.40
C PRO A 253 3.53 5.34 -21.82
N SER A 254 3.25 4.13 -22.32
CA SER A 254 2.25 3.25 -21.70
C SER A 254 2.78 2.64 -20.40
N LEU A 255 1.86 2.24 -19.51
CA LEU A 255 2.22 1.57 -18.27
C LEU A 255 3.04 0.31 -18.53
N ARG A 256 2.65 -0.50 -19.53
CA ARG A 256 3.40 -1.69 -19.96
C ARG A 256 4.85 -1.40 -20.32
N VAL A 257 5.10 -0.31 -21.05
CA VAL A 257 6.49 0.10 -21.38
C VAL A 257 7.23 0.50 -20.12
N LEU A 258 6.60 1.28 -19.23
CA LEU A 258 7.25 1.66 -17.98
C LEU A 258 7.53 0.47 -17.06
N ALA A 259 6.61 -0.49 -16.95
CA ALA A 259 6.77 -1.71 -16.17
C ALA A 259 7.99 -2.50 -16.67
N ARG A 260 8.09 -2.71 -17.99
CA ARG A 260 9.22 -3.42 -18.59
C ARG A 260 10.54 -2.68 -18.39
N GLU A 261 10.60 -1.40 -18.72
CA GLU A 261 11.86 -0.65 -18.71
C GLU A 261 12.33 -0.27 -17.30
N LEU A 262 11.41 0.00 -16.37
CA LEU A 262 11.75 0.47 -15.03
C LEU A 262 11.76 -0.65 -14.00
N LEU A 263 10.89 -1.65 -14.13
CA LEU A 263 10.73 -2.72 -13.13
C LEU A 263 11.21 -4.08 -13.64
N ALA A 264 11.50 -4.22 -14.94
CA ALA A 264 11.79 -5.50 -15.59
C ALA A 264 10.66 -6.52 -15.40
N THR A 265 9.41 -6.03 -15.40
CA THR A 265 8.21 -6.85 -15.24
C THR A 265 7.35 -6.75 -16.49
N GLU A 266 6.87 -7.89 -16.98
CA GLU A 266 5.90 -7.95 -18.07
C GLU A 266 4.49 -7.99 -17.48
N ILE A 267 3.63 -7.09 -17.98
CA ILE A 267 2.23 -6.97 -17.59
C ILE A 267 1.36 -6.88 -18.84
N GLN A 268 0.04 -7.08 -18.67
CA GLN A 268 -0.95 -6.97 -19.75
C GLN A 268 -0.64 -7.91 -20.93
N GLU A 269 -0.23 -9.15 -20.64
CA GLU A 269 -0.12 -10.21 -21.65
C GLU A 269 -1.50 -10.71 -22.11
N GLY A 270 -2.49 -10.63 -21.22
CA GLY A 270 -3.90 -10.90 -21.48
C GLY A 270 -4.77 -9.66 -21.21
N PRO A 271 -6.05 -9.88 -20.84
CA PRO A 271 -6.91 -8.79 -20.38
C PRO A 271 -6.29 -8.06 -19.19
N HIS A 272 -6.54 -6.76 -19.11
CA HIS A 272 -6.03 -5.92 -18.04
C HIS A 272 -6.67 -6.29 -16.70
N SER A 273 -5.93 -5.98 -15.65
CA SER A 273 -6.37 -6.15 -14.27
C SER A 273 -6.08 -4.85 -13.54
N SER A 274 -7.12 -4.05 -13.30
CA SER A 274 -6.99 -2.81 -12.51
C SER A 274 -6.21 -2.96 -11.20
N THR A 275 -6.30 -4.09 -10.52
CA THR A 275 -5.53 -4.30 -9.28
C THR A 275 -4.03 -4.42 -9.56
N GLU A 276 -3.64 -5.12 -10.62
CA GLU A 276 -2.25 -5.25 -11.06
C GLU A 276 -1.70 -3.90 -11.54
N ASP A 277 -2.47 -3.19 -12.38
CA ASP A 277 -2.06 -1.92 -12.97
C ASP A 277 -1.90 -0.83 -11.90
N ALA A 278 -2.81 -0.77 -10.91
CA ALA A 278 -2.68 0.11 -9.75
C ALA A 278 -1.42 -0.20 -8.92
N ARG A 279 -1.09 -1.48 -8.72
CA ARG A 279 0.13 -1.89 -7.99
C ARG A 279 1.40 -1.50 -8.72
N VAL A 280 1.47 -1.79 -10.02
CA VAL A 280 2.63 -1.47 -10.85
C VAL A 280 2.85 0.04 -10.87
N THR A 281 1.77 0.80 -11.03
CA THR A 281 1.79 2.26 -10.96
C THR A 281 2.32 2.76 -9.61
N MET A 282 1.82 2.21 -8.51
CA MET A 282 2.32 2.52 -7.17
C MET A 282 3.80 2.15 -7.00
N LEU A 283 4.22 1.00 -7.51
CA LEU A 283 5.60 0.52 -7.42
C LEU A 283 6.57 1.42 -8.19
N ILE A 284 6.20 1.87 -9.40
CA ILE A 284 6.94 2.87 -10.16
C ILE A 284 7.05 4.16 -9.35
N PHE A 285 5.94 4.64 -8.78
CA PHE A 285 5.95 5.84 -7.95
C PHE A 285 6.88 5.69 -6.74
N ARG A 286 6.82 4.57 -6.00
CA ARG A 286 7.70 4.30 -4.85
C ARG A 286 9.17 4.37 -5.25
N LYS A 287 9.54 3.69 -6.34
CA LYS A 287 10.92 3.61 -6.83
C LYS A 287 11.47 4.98 -7.22
N TYR A 288 10.64 5.84 -7.80
CA TYR A 288 11.03 7.18 -8.28
C TYR A 288 10.50 8.32 -7.40
N LYS A 289 10.04 8.02 -6.18
CA LYS A 289 9.39 8.99 -5.28
C LYS A 289 10.20 10.28 -5.08
N PRO A 290 11.53 10.25 -4.88
CA PRO A 290 12.31 11.49 -4.75
C PRO A 290 12.24 12.39 -5.99
N SER A 291 12.20 11.78 -7.19
CA SER A 291 12.06 12.50 -8.47
C SER A 291 10.69 13.15 -8.58
N PHE A 292 9.62 12.42 -8.24
CA PHE A 292 8.25 12.95 -8.19
C PHE A 292 8.11 14.10 -7.19
N ASP A 293 8.64 13.94 -5.98
CA ASP A 293 8.55 14.97 -4.94
C ASP A 293 9.29 16.25 -5.35
N THR A 294 10.44 16.13 -6.02
CA THR A 294 11.20 17.28 -6.54
C THR A 294 10.45 18.00 -7.66
N GLU A 295 9.96 17.25 -8.67
CA GLU A 295 9.18 17.83 -9.76
C GLU A 295 7.93 18.54 -9.23
N HIS A 296 7.27 17.91 -8.25
CA HIS A 296 6.06 18.44 -7.65
C HIS A 296 6.32 19.69 -6.81
N ALA A 297 7.37 19.68 -5.99
CA ALA A 297 7.80 20.85 -5.24
C ALA A 297 8.10 22.02 -6.19
N ASN A 298 8.80 21.78 -7.30
CA ASN A 298 9.11 22.83 -8.27
C ASN A 298 7.86 23.37 -8.98
N ARG A 299 6.86 22.52 -9.25
CA ARG A 299 5.61 22.93 -9.92
C ARG A 299 4.70 23.75 -9.02
N TYR A 300 4.63 23.43 -7.73
CA TYR A 300 3.66 24.02 -6.80
C TYR A 300 4.28 24.82 -5.65
N GLN A 301 5.60 25.07 -5.67
CA GLN A 301 6.24 26.02 -4.79
C GLN A 301 5.48 27.35 -4.83
N GLN A 302 5.15 27.85 -3.63
CA GLN A 302 4.55 29.17 -3.46
C GLN A 302 5.54 30.18 -4.02
N ARG A 303 5.21 30.80 -5.15
CA ARG A 303 5.91 32.02 -5.58
C ARG A 303 5.67 33.05 -4.48
N THR A 304 6.66 33.29 -3.64
CA THR A 304 6.66 34.47 -2.77
C THR A 304 6.49 35.69 -3.68
N PRO A 305 5.47 36.54 -3.46
CA PRO A 305 5.32 37.73 -4.28
C PRO A 305 6.61 38.55 -4.17
N PRO A 306 7.12 39.11 -5.28
CA PRO A 306 8.33 39.91 -5.24
C PRO A 306 8.08 41.08 -4.29
N THR A 307 8.90 41.19 -3.24
CA THR A 307 8.89 42.31 -2.31
C THR A 307 9.16 43.57 -3.12
N THR A 308 8.11 44.34 -3.43
CA THR A 308 8.24 45.63 -4.09
C THR A 308 8.91 46.58 -3.10
N THR A 309 10.24 46.71 -3.19
CA THR A 309 10.95 47.80 -2.52
C THR A 309 10.48 49.11 -3.14
N ARG A 310 9.46 49.74 -2.55
CA ARG A 310 9.08 51.13 -2.86
C ARG A 310 10.28 52.01 -2.52
N LYS A 311 11.10 52.36 -3.51
CA LYS A 311 12.09 53.44 -3.37
C LYS A 311 11.32 54.72 -3.05
N SER A 312 11.42 55.18 -1.81
CA SER A 312 10.90 56.48 -1.39
C SER A 312 11.62 57.58 -2.19
N LYS A 313 10.88 58.28 -3.07
CA LYS A 313 11.36 59.51 -3.72
C LYS A 313 11.65 60.54 -2.62
N LYS A 314 12.93 60.80 -2.37
CA LYS A 314 13.39 61.85 -1.45
C LYS A 314 13.09 63.20 -2.10
N HIS A 315 12.09 63.92 -1.60
CA HIS A 315 11.80 65.28 -2.03
C HIS A 315 12.95 66.19 -1.60
N ARG A 316 13.75 66.65 -2.56
CA ARG A 316 14.81 67.64 -2.34
C ARG A 316 14.15 69.03 -2.29
N ARG A 317 13.88 69.55 -1.09
CA ARG A 317 13.52 70.96 -0.88
C ARG A 317 14.73 71.81 -1.26
N LYS A 318 14.56 72.71 -2.24
CA LYS A 318 15.52 73.79 -2.55
C LYS A 318 15.46 74.82 -1.41
N GLN A 319 16.63 75.23 -0.94
CA GLN A 319 16.84 76.49 -0.23
C GLN A 319 16.80 77.64 -1.23
#